data_AF-A0A4Q5QHS7-F1
#
_entry.id   AF-A0A4Q5QHS7-F1
#
_cell.length_a   1.000
_cell.length_b   1.000
_cell.length_c   1.000
_cell.angle_alpha   90.00
_cell.angle_beta   90.00
_cell.angle_gamma   90.00
#
_symmetry.space_group_name_H-M   'P 1'
#
loop_
_entity.id
_entity.type
_entity.pdbx_description
1 polymer ?
#
loop_
_entity_poly.entity_id
_entity_poly.type
_entity_poly.pdbx_seq_one_letter_code
_entity_poly.pdbx_strand_id
1 'polypeptide(L)'
;LHYIAIVAQGDGGKDGKYRYRMPFKQIDSVLAMAKTRNALVFIDVQVALSNISAELPLFESYLKMPNVHFAMDPEFSMKTGAKPGTKIGTYDADDVNFTSNYLSKLVKENNLPPKILILHRFTKSMVTNYKNIKLHPEVQFVMDMDGWGEPELKKGTYRNHIYAEPVQFTGFKLFYKNDIKKAPNHMMTPTEVLALKPKPIYIQYQ
;
A
#
# COMPACT_ATOMS: atom_id res chain seq x y z
N LEU A 1 -10.77 5.41 3.47
CA LEU A 1 -10.65 5.84 2.05
C LEU A 1 -9.20 5.70 1.63
N HIS A 2 -8.93 5.02 0.53
CA HIS A 2 -7.57 4.80 0.02
C HIS A 2 -7.38 5.65 -1.24
N TYR A 3 -6.39 6.54 -1.25
CA TYR A 3 -6.19 7.48 -2.33
C TYR A 3 -4.77 7.44 -2.86
N ILE A 4 -4.63 7.10 -4.14
CA ILE A 4 -3.34 7.08 -4.84
C ILE A 4 -2.96 8.53 -5.16
N ALA A 5 -2.09 9.10 -4.34
CA ALA A 5 -1.64 10.49 -4.44
C ALA A 5 -0.47 10.65 -5.42
N ILE A 6 0.28 9.59 -5.68
CA ILE A 6 1.28 9.52 -6.74
C ILE A 6 0.98 8.30 -7.59
N VAL A 7 0.74 8.52 -8.88
CA VAL A 7 0.36 7.48 -9.83
C VAL A 7 1.52 7.27 -10.79
N ALA A 8 1.95 6.02 -10.98
CA ALA A 8 2.95 5.70 -12.01
C ALA A 8 2.36 5.94 -13.40
N GLN A 9 3.18 6.44 -14.32
CA GLN A 9 2.76 6.86 -15.67
C GLN A 9 3.61 6.20 -16.73
N GLY A 10 3.03 5.98 -17.91
CA GLY A 10 3.78 5.52 -19.09
C GLY A 10 4.72 6.59 -19.68
N ASP A 11 4.41 7.86 -19.46
CA ASP A 11 5.23 9.01 -19.88
C ASP A 11 6.19 9.43 -18.78
N GLY A 12 7.44 9.73 -19.15
CA GLY A 12 8.51 10.09 -18.22
C GLY A 12 8.33 11.44 -17.53
N GLY A 13 7.50 12.33 -18.08
CA GLY A 13 7.38 13.71 -17.63
C GLY A 13 8.69 14.50 -17.79
N LYS A 14 8.74 15.69 -17.19
CA LYS A 14 9.87 16.63 -17.33
C LYS A 14 11.15 16.16 -16.63
N ASP A 15 11.03 15.36 -15.57
CA ASP A 15 12.15 14.87 -14.75
C ASP A 15 12.50 13.40 -15.03
N GLY A 16 11.85 12.78 -16.01
CA GLY A 16 12.09 11.39 -16.40
C GLY A 16 11.71 10.38 -15.32
N LYS A 17 10.85 10.74 -14.36
CA LYS A 17 10.48 9.88 -13.23
C LYS A 17 9.26 9.00 -13.43
N TYR A 18 8.55 9.14 -14.55
CA TYR A 18 7.44 8.24 -14.94
C TYR A 18 6.30 8.19 -13.92
N ARG A 19 5.92 9.36 -13.40
CA ARG A 19 4.87 9.46 -12.39
C ARG A 19 4.20 10.81 -12.43
N TYR A 20 2.99 10.85 -11.89
CA TYR A 20 2.22 12.06 -11.72
C TYR A 20 1.83 12.21 -10.25
N ARG A 21 2.16 13.36 -9.66
CA ARG A 21 1.71 13.75 -8.32
C ARG A 21 0.37 14.42 -8.46
N MET A 22 -0.65 13.83 -7.86
CA MET A 22 -1.99 14.42 -7.88
C MET A 22 -1.98 15.77 -7.15
N PRO A 23 -2.75 16.77 -7.64
CA PRO A 23 -2.89 18.03 -6.92
C PRO A 23 -3.38 17.80 -5.49
N PHE A 24 -2.76 18.46 -4.52
CA PHE A 24 -3.07 18.33 -3.10
C PHE A 24 -4.55 18.59 -2.75
N LYS A 25 -5.25 19.46 -3.50
CA LYS A 25 -6.71 19.64 -3.38
C LYS A 25 -7.55 18.37 -3.52
N GLN A 26 -7.02 17.35 -4.20
CA GLN A 26 -7.68 16.05 -4.30
C GLN A 26 -7.61 15.28 -2.98
N ILE A 27 -6.48 15.37 -2.27
CA ILE A 27 -6.34 14.83 -0.90
C ILE A 27 -7.31 15.56 0.03
N ASP A 28 -7.40 16.90 -0.07
CA ASP A 28 -8.37 17.69 0.70
C ASP A 28 -9.82 17.26 0.45
N SER A 29 -10.15 16.95 -0.80
CA SER A 29 -11.48 16.46 -1.18
C SER A 29 -11.77 15.08 -0.55
N VAL A 30 -10.78 14.20 -0.52
CA VAL A 30 -10.88 12.89 0.16
C VAL A 30 -11.01 13.05 1.67
N LEU A 31 -10.28 14.00 2.27
CA LEU A 31 -10.39 14.32 3.69
C LEU A 31 -11.77 14.86 4.06
N ALA A 32 -12.35 15.73 3.22
CA ALA A 32 -13.71 16.21 3.40
C ALA A 32 -14.73 15.06 3.37
N MET A 33 -14.60 14.12 2.43
CA MET A 33 -15.44 12.92 2.40
C MET A 33 -15.22 12.04 3.64
N ALA A 34 -13.98 11.85 4.07
CA ALA A 34 -13.64 11.03 5.23
C ALA A 34 -14.25 11.60 6.53
N LYS A 35 -14.22 12.93 6.70
CA LYS A 35 -14.79 13.62 7.86
C LYS A 35 -16.27 13.33 8.05
N THR A 36 -17.05 13.24 6.97
CA THR A 36 -18.49 12.94 7.04
C THR A 36 -18.81 11.54 7.60
N ARG A 37 -17.82 10.65 7.65
CA ARG A 37 -17.99 9.23 8.05
C ARG A 37 -17.03 8.80 9.17
N ASN A 38 -16.33 9.75 9.79
CA ASN A 38 -15.25 9.48 10.74
C ASN A 38 -14.25 8.43 10.20
N ALA A 39 -13.93 8.52 8.91
CA ALA A 39 -13.14 7.51 8.22
C ALA A 39 -11.65 7.82 8.27
N LEU A 40 -10.85 6.75 8.26
CA LEU A 40 -9.42 6.82 8.01
C LEU A 40 -9.13 7.15 6.55
N VAL A 41 -8.02 7.85 6.29
CA VAL A 41 -7.51 8.12 4.94
C VAL A 41 -6.12 7.52 4.79
N PHE A 42 -5.88 6.83 3.68
CA PHE A 42 -4.57 6.29 3.32
C PHE A 42 -4.06 7.03 2.09
N ILE A 43 -2.89 7.65 2.22
CA ILE A 43 -2.14 8.22 1.10
C ILE A 43 -1.26 7.11 0.54
N ASP A 44 -1.53 6.73 -0.70
CA ASP A 44 -0.82 5.69 -1.44
C ASP A 44 0.06 6.29 -2.53
N VAL A 45 1.24 5.68 -2.74
CA VAL A 45 2.24 6.17 -3.67
C VAL A 45 2.81 5.07 -4.56
N GLN A 46 2.83 5.37 -5.86
CA GLN A 46 3.48 4.60 -6.90
C GLN A 46 4.69 5.40 -7.41
N VAL A 47 5.87 5.12 -6.87
CA VAL A 47 7.04 6.03 -7.02
C VAL A 47 7.73 5.99 -8.38
N ALA A 48 7.45 4.97 -9.21
CA ALA A 48 8.07 4.72 -10.51
C ALA A 48 9.61 4.77 -10.45
N LEU A 49 10.26 5.63 -11.24
CA LEU A 49 11.73 5.78 -11.27
C LEU A 49 12.30 6.74 -10.22
N SER A 50 11.49 7.10 -9.25
CA SER A 50 11.97 7.79 -8.06
C SER A 50 12.11 6.83 -6.87
N ASN A 51 12.21 7.38 -5.67
CA ASN A 51 12.36 6.65 -4.43
C ASN A 51 11.43 7.20 -3.35
N ILE A 52 11.23 6.40 -2.30
CA ILE A 52 10.30 6.74 -1.23
C ILE A 52 10.79 7.94 -0.39
N SER A 53 12.11 8.12 -0.25
CA SER A 53 12.69 9.21 0.51
C SER A 53 12.50 10.59 -0.11
N ALA A 54 12.32 10.66 -1.43
CA ALA A 54 11.94 11.89 -2.12
C ALA A 54 10.43 12.18 -2.05
N GLU A 55 9.59 11.15 -1.90
CA GLU A 55 8.12 11.31 -2.04
C GLU A 55 7.35 11.39 -0.74
N LEU A 56 7.68 10.54 0.22
CA LEU A 56 7.00 10.51 1.50
C LEU A 56 6.97 11.89 2.19
N PRO A 57 8.08 12.67 2.23
CA PRO A 57 8.07 13.97 2.92
C PRO A 57 7.13 15.02 2.31
N LEU A 58 6.73 14.88 1.05
CA LEU A 58 5.79 15.80 0.40
C LEU A 58 4.40 15.77 1.05
N PHE A 59 4.08 14.71 1.79
CA PHE A 59 2.80 14.51 2.46
C PHE A 59 2.86 14.75 3.98
N GLU A 60 3.96 15.30 4.50
CA GLU A 60 4.18 15.48 5.94
C GLU A 60 3.01 16.21 6.63
N SER A 61 2.51 17.30 6.03
CA SER A 61 1.41 18.10 6.58
C SER A 61 0.13 17.27 6.77
N TYR A 62 -0.16 16.35 5.86
CA TYR A 62 -1.29 15.42 5.97
C TYR A 62 -1.02 14.31 6.97
N LEU A 63 0.19 13.75 6.96
CA LEU A 63 0.57 12.66 7.86
C LEU A 63 0.62 13.09 9.34
N LYS A 64 0.72 14.40 9.62
CA LYS A 64 0.52 14.96 10.96
C LYS A 64 -0.94 14.90 11.44
N MET A 65 -1.92 14.63 10.58
CA MET A 65 -3.31 14.45 10.99
C MET A 65 -3.55 13.06 11.57
N PRO A 66 -4.30 12.90 12.67
CA PRO A 66 -4.42 11.62 13.39
C PRO A 66 -5.09 10.51 12.55
N ASN A 67 -6.03 10.86 11.67
CA ASN A 67 -6.80 9.92 10.85
C ASN A 67 -6.15 9.62 9.47
N VAL A 68 -4.96 10.17 9.20
CA VAL A 68 -4.24 9.96 7.93
C VAL A 68 -3.08 8.99 8.14
N HIS A 69 -3.02 8.01 7.25
CA HIS A 69 -2.10 6.89 7.21
C HIS A 69 -1.44 6.79 5.84
N PHE A 70 -0.52 5.84 5.68
CA PHE A 70 0.30 5.74 4.48
C PHE A 70 0.26 4.33 3.89
N ALA A 71 0.38 4.25 2.57
CA ALA A 71 0.47 3.01 1.83
C ALA A 71 1.62 3.10 0.83
N MET A 72 2.28 1.97 0.60
CA MET A 72 3.31 1.82 -0.41
C MET A 72 2.85 0.76 -1.40
N ASP A 73 3.05 1.06 -2.68
CA ASP A 73 2.80 0.14 -3.78
C ASP A 73 4.13 -0.30 -4.43
N PRO A 74 4.75 -1.40 -3.94
CA PRO A 74 6.03 -1.86 -4.47
C PRO A 74 5.99 -2.25 -5.94
N GLU A 75 4.83 -2.57 -6.51
CA GLU A 75 4.69 -2.91 -7.93
C GLU A 75 5.29 -1.83 -8.83
N PHE A 76 5.26 -0.59 -8.37
CA PHE A 76 5.72 0.56 -9.12
C PHE A 76 7.03 1.14 -8.62
N SER A 77 7.77 0.46 -7.74
CA SER A 77 9.11 0.90 -7.31
C SER A 77 10.17 0.33 -8.26
N MET A 78 10.49 1.09 -9.31
CA MET A 78 11.22 0.58 -10.49
C MET A 78 12.74 0.67 -10.33
N LYS A 79 13.28 -0.03 -9.34
CA LYS A 79 14.72 -0.02 -8.97
C LYS A 79 15.67 -0.40 -10.11
N THR A 80 15.18 -1.12 -11.13
CA THR A 80 15.97 -1.57 -12.28
C THR A 80 16.11 -0.53 -13.40
N GLY A 81 15.42 0.61 -13.31
CA GLY A 81 15.35 1.57 -14.41
C GLY A 81 14.30 1.23 -15.48
N ALA A 82 13.62 0.09 -15.36
CA ALA A 82 12.54 -0.28 -16.28
C ALA A 82 11.34 0.68 -16.16
N LYS A 83 10.62 0.88 -17.27
CA LYS A 83 9.40 1.69 -17.26
C LYS A 83 8.32 1.02 -16.39
N PRO A 84 7.56 1.77 -15.57
CA PRO A 84 6.49 1.19 -14.76
C PRO A 84 5.47 0.45 -15.64
N GLY A 85 4.91 -0.64 -15.11
CA GLY A 85 3.96 -1.50 -15.83
C GLY A 85 4.60 -2.48 -16.84
N THR A 86 5.90 -2.40 -17.09
CA THR A 86 6.62 -3.38 -17.94
C THR A 86 7.18 -4.56 -17.15
N LYS A 87 7.46 -4.33 -15.86
CA LYS A 87 7.91 -5.31 -14.88
C LYS A 87 7.30 -4.96 -13.53
N ILE A 88 7.17 -5.94 -12.66
CA ILE A 88 6.80 -5.72 -11.26
C ILE A 88 8.03 -5.16 -10.54
N GLY A 89 7.85 -4.01 -9.89
CA GLY A 89 8.84 -3.32 -9.07
C GLY A 89 9.10 -4.01 -7.73
N THR A 90 9.90 -3.34 -6.90
CA THR A 90 10.29 -3.88 -5.60
C THR A 90 10.64 -2.78 -4.61
N TYR A 91 10.27 -3.01 -3.35
CA TYR A 91 10.85 -2.33 -2.20
C TYR A 91 11.69 -3.31 -1.40
N ASP A 92 12.81 -2.82 -0.87
CA ASP A 92 13.57 -3.55 0.14
C ASP A 92 13.11 -3.19 1.55
N ALA A 93 13.45 -4.03 2.54
CA ALA A 93 13.29 -3.71 3.95
C ALA A 93 13.90 -2.34 4.32
N ASP A 94 14.98 -1.90 3.66
CA ASP A 94 15.54 -0.57 3.88
C ASP A 94 14.59 0.57 3.50
N ASP A 95 13.85 0.44 2.38
CA ASP A 95 12.83 1.42 1.98
C ASP A 95 11.64 1.44 2.96
N VAL A 96 11.24 0.25 3.40
CA VAL A 96 10.16 0.08 4.39
C VAL A 96 10.57 0.68 5.74
N ASN A 97 11.80 0.40 6.19
CA ASN A 97 12.36 0.92 7.43
C ASN A 97 12.55 2.43 7.38
N PHE A 98 12.96 3.00 6.24
CA PHE A 98 12.99 4.46 6.09
C PHE A 98 11.59 5.05 6.33
N THR A 99 10.56 4.45 5.71
CA THR A 99 9.18 4.92 5.81
C THR A 99 8.66 4.80 7.24
N SER A 100 8.84 3.65 7.89
CA SER A 100 8.37 3.43 9.27
C SER A 100 9.10 4.31 10.29
N ASN A 101 10.40 4.55 10.12
CA ASN A 101 11.15 5.49 10.97
C ASN A 101 10.65 6.92 10.80
N TYR A 102 10.39 7.35 9.57
CA TYR A 102 9.84 8.68 9.30
C TYR A 102 8.45 8.86 9.94
N LEU A 103 7.56 7.88 9.78
CA LEU A 103 6.24 7.90 10.43
C LEU A 103 6.34 7.84 11.97
N SER A 104 7.22 7.01 12.53
CA SER A 104 7.45 6.93 13.99
C SER A 104 7.92 8.28 14.56
N LYS A 105 8.82 8.97 13.85
CA LYS A 105 9.26 10.32 14.21
C LYS A 105 8.08 11.30 14.25
N LEU A 106 7.25 11.31 13.20
CA LEU A 106 6.06 12.19 13.17
C LEU A 106 5.09 11.89 14.31
N VAL A 107 4.88 10.62 14.64
CA VAL A 107 4.02 10.22 15.76
C VAL A 107 4.53 10.78 17.08
N LYS A 108 5.83 10.62 17.36
CA LYS A 108 6.46 11.10 18.60
C LYS A 108 6.46 12.62 18.71
N GLU A 109 6.84 13.31 17.64
CA GLU A 109 6.97 14.77 17.65
C GLU A 109 5.63 15.49 17.77
N ASN A 110 4.54 14.85 17.34
CA ASN A 110 3.22 15.47 17.27
C ASN A 110 2.20 14.79 18.21
N ASN A 111 2.64 13.89 19.10
CA ASN A 111 1.79 13.11 20.01
C ASN A 111 0.59 12.46 19.32
N LEU A 112 0.82 11.82 18.18
CA LEU A 112 -0.24 11.20 17.37
C LEU A 112 -0.55 9.78 17.87
N PRO A 113 -1.74 9.25 17.53
CA PRO A 113 -1.92 7.81 17.56
C PRO A 113 -0.97 7.11 16.57
N PRO A 114 -0.66 5.81 16.76
CA PRO A 114 0.15 5.04 15.82
C PRO A 114 -0.37 5.13 14.38
N LYS A 115 0.55 5.15 13.42
CA LYS A 115 0.21 5.13 12.00
C LYS A 115 0.08 3.71 11.49
N ILE A 116 -0.93 3.47 10.65
CA ILE A 116 -1.00 2.26 9.86
C ILE A 116 -0.15 2.47 8.59
N LEU A 117 0.71 1.50 8.28
CA LEU A 117 1.49 1.44 7.05
C LEU A 117 1.05 0.21 6.25
N ILE A 118 0.39 0.43 5.13
CA ILE A 118 -0.01 -0.63 4.20
C ILE A 118 1.14 -0.92 3.23
N LEU A 119 1.49 -2.19 3.07
CA LEU A 119 2.42 -2.66 2.04
C LEU A 119 1.67 -3.60 1.10
N HIS A 120 1.35 -3.13 -0.09
CA HIS A 120 0.68 -3.94 -1.10
C HIS A 120 1.61 -5.03 -1.63
N ARG A 121 1.11 -6.26 -1.78
CA ARG A 121 1.90 -7.39 -2.26
C ARG A 121 1.05 -8.47 -2.91
N PHE A 122 1.46 -8.93 -4.08
CA PHE A 122 0.90 -10.11 -4.75
C PHE A 122 1.96 -11.02 -5.38
N THR A 123 3.25 -10.67 -5.24
CA THR A 123 4.38 -11.57 -5.54
C THR A 123 5.42 -11.48 -4.43
N LYS A 124 6.26 -12.50 -4.30
CA LYS A 124 7.32 -12.52 -3.27
C LYS A 124 8.34 -11.40 -3.45
N SER A 125 8.76 -11.13 -4.68
CA SER A 125 9.83 -10.16 -4.98
C SER A 125 9.44 -8.69 -4.79
N MET A 126 8.15 -8.39 -4.60
CA MET A 126 7.69 -7.01 -4.34
C MET A 126 8.24 -6.45 -3.04
N VAL A 127 8.48 -7.29 -2.03
CA VAL A 127 9.10 -6.87 -0.77
C VAL A 127 10.25 -7.82 -0.44
N THR A 128 11.48 -7.35 -0.60
CA THR A 128 12.67 -8.14 -0.30
C THR A 128 13.12 -7.97 1.15
N ASN A 129 13.84 -8.98 1.65
CA ASN A 129 14.46 -8.95 2.97
C ASN A 129 13.48 -8.64 4.13
N TYR A 130 12.21 -9.04 4.03
CA TYR A 130 11.15 -8.68 4.98
C TYR A 130 11.50 -8.95 6.46
N LYS A 131 12.36 -9.93 6.75
CA LYS A 131 12.85 -10.25 8.12
C LYS A 131 13.67 -9.12 8.74
N ASN A 132 14.19 -8.21 7.93
CA ASN A 132 14.95 -7.03 8.37
C ASN A 132 14.04 -5.82 8.60
N ILE A 133 12.72 -5.92 8.36
CA ILE A 133 11.75 -4.86 8.70
C ILE A 133 11.68 -4.74 10.22
N LYS A 134 11.90 -3.52 10.72
CA LYS A 134 11.91 -3.19 12.14
C LYS A 134 10.52 -2.70 12.55
N LEU A 135 9.99 -3.31 13.61
CA LEU A 135 8.71 -2.92 14.19
C LEU A 135 8.89 -1.76 15.17
N HIS A 136 7.91 -0.88 15.20
CA HIS A 136 7.84 0.28 16.09
C HIS A 136 6.45 0.32 16.75
N PRO A 137 6.32 0.68 18.03
CA PRO A 137 5.01 0.89 18.65
C PRO A 137 4.17 1.95 17.94
N GLU A 138 4.85 2.91 17.28
CA GLU A 138 4.21 4.02 16.57
C GLU A 138 3.73 3.65 15.16
N VAL A 139 4.06 2.48 14.63
CA VAL A 139 3.70 2.07 13.27
C VAL A 139 3.18 0.63 13.24
N GLN A 140 1.98 0.45 12.72
CA GLN A 140 1.33 -0.84 12.54
C GLN A 140 1.39 -1.25 11.07
N PHE A 141 2.10 -2.33 10.77
CA PHE A 141 2.24 -2.81 9.40
C PHE A 141 1.08 -3.73 9.01
N VAL A 142 0.55 -3.52 7.80
CA VAL A 142 -0.40 -4.43 7.15
C VAL A 142 0.21 -4.90 5.84
N MET A 143 0.54 -6.18 5.76
CA MET A 143 0.88 -6.82 4.48
C MET A 143 -0.43 -7.13 3.74
N ASP A 144 -0.74 -6.32 2.74
CA ASP A 144 -2.03 -6.35 2.04
C ASP A 144 -1.95 -7.16 0.74
N MET A 145 -2.81 -8.17 0.61
CA MET A 145 -2.87 -8.99 -0.60
C MET A 145 -3.56 -8.21 -1.72
N ASP A 146 -2.78 -7.72 -2.67
CA ASP A 146 -3.25 -6.79 -3.71
C ASP A 146 -3.38 -7.43 -5.12
N GLY A 147 -3.47 -8.75 -5.18
CA GLY A 147 -3.63 -9.49 -6.43
C GLY A 147 -5.11 -9.62 -6.81
N TRP A 148 -5.42 -9.56 -8.10
CA TRP A 148 -6.77 -9.80 -8.63
C TRP A 148 -6.86 -11.15 -9.35
N GLY A 149 -8.08 -11.67 -9.45
CA GLY A 149 -8.39 -12.92 -10.16
C GLY A 149 -9.38 -13.79 -9.42
N GLU A 150 -9.53 -15.03 -9.88
CA GLU A 150 -10.45 -15.99 -9.32
C GLU A 150 -10.08 -16.37 -7.86
N PRO A 151 -11.04 -16.85 -7.05
CA PRO A 151 -10.85 -17.10 -5.63
C PRO A 151 -9.64 -17.98 -5.29
N GLU A 152 -9.41 -19.05 -6.05
CA GLU A 152 -8.31 -19.98 -5.76
C GLU A 152 -6.94 -19.35 -6.03
N LEU A 153 -6.80 -18.54 -7.08
CA LEU A 153 -5.59 -17.76 -7.33
C LEU A 153 -5.33 -16.81 -6.17
N LYS A 154 -6.34 -16.06 -5.74
CA LYS A 154 -6.21 -15.09 -4.64
C LYS A 154 -5.86 -15.77 -3.31
N LYS A 155 -6.50 -16.90 -2.98
CA LYS A 155 -6.15 -17.74 -1.81
C LYS A 155 -4.71 -18.26 -1.91
N GLY A 156 -4.29 -18.70 -3.10
CA GLY A 156 -2.93 -19.14 -3.37
C GLY A 156 -1.90 -18.04 -3.15
N THR A 157 -2.12 -16.86 -3.74
CA THR A 157 -1.31 -15.65 -3.55
C THR A 157 -1.20 -15.28 -2.07
N TYR A 158 -2.32 -15.30 -1.35
CA TYR A 158 -2.33 -15.02 0.09
C TYR A 158 -1.45 -16.00 0.88
N ARG A 159 -1.58 -17.31 0.65
CA ARG A 159 -0.76 -18.33 1.32
C ARG A 159 0.72 -18.19 0.99
N ASN A 160 1.04 -18.01 -0.29
CA ASN A 160 2.43 -18.08 -0.79
C ASN A 160 3.22 -16.80 -0.59
N HIS A 161 2.54 -15.65 -0.52
CA HIS A 161 3.21 -14.35 -0.50
C HIS A 161 2.89 -13.55 0.74
N ILE A 162 1.68 -13.64 1.31
CA ILE A 162 1.37 -12.94 2.56
C ILE A 162 1.71 -13.77 3.78
N TYR A 163 1.18 -14.99 3.87
CA TYR A 163 1.38 -15.85 5.04
C TYR A 163 2.83 -16.34 5.16
N ALA A 164 3.48 -16.70 4.05
CA ALA A 164 4.85 -17.22 4.06
C ALA A 164 5.91 -16.19 4.49
N GLU A 165 5.59 -14.90 4.45
CA GLU A 165 6.49 -13.80 4.78
C GLU A 165 5.77 -12.76 5.66
N PRO A 166 5.45 -13.13 6.91
CA PRO A 166 4.68 -12.29 7.81
C PRO A 166 5.52 -11.15 8.37
N VAL A 167 4.88 -10.00 8.64
CA VAL A 167 5.50 -8.85 9.31
C VAL A 167 4.77 -8.52 10.61
N GLN A 168 3.48 -8.16 10.55
CA GLN A 168 2.69 -7.89 11.74
C GLN A 168 1.21 -8.24 11.53
N PHE A 169 0.50 -7.44 10.73
CA PHE A 169 -0.89 -7.71 10.37
C PHE A 169 -1.02 -8.01 8.87
N THR A 170 -2.21 -8.47 8.50
CA THR A 170 -2.51 -8.86 7.12
C THR A 170 -3.77 -8.18 6.61
N GLY A 171 -3.76 -7.87 5.32
CA GLY A 171 -4.87 -7.27 4.59
C GLY A 171 -5.23 -8.08 3.36
N PHE A 172 -6.41 -7.78 2.80
CA PHE A 172 -6.88 -8.41 1.58
C PHE A 172 -7.67 -7.40 0.74
N LYS A 173 -7.25 -7.19 -0.51
CA LYS A 173 -7.97 -6.36 -1.48
C LYS A 173 -8.91 -7.20 -2.35
N LEU A 174 -10.12 -6.71 -2.55
CA LEU A 174 -11.14 -7.25 -3.45
C LEU A 174 -11.38 -6.25 -4.58
N PHE A 175 -11.49 -6.76 -5.80
CA PHE A 175 -11.71 -5.93 -6.99
C PHE A 175 -13.07 -6.24 -7.61
N TYR A 176 -14.00 -5.29 -7.57
CA TYR A 176 -15.38 -5.48 -8.03
C TYR A 176 -15.46 -5.96 -9.48
N LYS A 177 -14.56 -5.47 -10.33
CA LYS A 177 -14.55 -5.78 -11.76
C LYS A 177 -13.52 -6.84 -12.13
N ASN A 178 -12.36 -6.85 -11.48
CA ASN A 178 -11.24 -7.69 -11.92
C ASN A 178 -11.33 -9.13 -11.39
N ASP A 179 -11.86 -9.33 -10.18
CA ASP A 179 -11.95 -10.67 -9.58
C ASP A 179 -12.99 -11.56 -10.28
N ILE A 180 -13.95 -10.95 -10.98
CA ILE A 180 -15.01 -11.66 -11.71
C ILE A 180 -14.73 -11.83 -13.21
N LYS A 181 -13.53 -11.48 -13.70
CA LYS A 181 -13.21 -11.58 -15.15
C LYS A 181 -13.04 -13.00 -15.66
N LYS A 182 -12.66 -13.92 -14.78
CA LYS A 182 -12.41 -15.33 -15.10
C LYS A 182 -13.38 -16.21 -14.32
N ALA A 183 -13.71 -17.36 -14.90
CA ALA A 183 -14.47 -18.39 -14.21
C ALA A 183 -13.87 -18.67 -12.82
N PRO A 184 -14.68 -18.80 -11.76
CA PRO A 184 -16.15 -18.90 -11.76
C PRO A 184 -16.90 -17.55 -11.75
N ASN A 185 -16.24 -16.44 -12.10
CA ASN A 185 -16.79 -15.08 -12.06
C ASN A 185 -17.27 -14.68 -10.66
N HIS A 186 -16.53 -15.12 -9.64
CA HIS A 186 -16.86 -14.94 -8.23
C HIS A 186 -15.82 -14.08 -7.54
N MET A 187 -16.26 -12.97 -6.96
CA MET A 187 -15.45 -12.21 -6.00
C MET A 187 -15.66 -12.82 -4.62
N MET A 188 -14.56 -13.13 -3.91
CA MET A 188 -14.64 -13.76 -2.58
C MET A 188 -15.55 -12.96 -1.63
N THR A 189 -16.42 -13.68 -0.94
CA THR A 189 -17.33 -13.14 0.08
C THR A 189 -16.57 -12.78 1.36
N PRO A 190 -17.15 -11.93 2.24
CA PRO A 190 -16.56 -11.66 3.55
C PRO A 190 -16.26 -12.93 4.36
N THR A 191 -17.14 -13.94 4.32
CA THR A 191 -16.93 -15.22 5.01
C THR A 191 -15.71 -15.96 4.48
N GLU A 192 -15.53 -16.01 3.15
CA GLU A 192 -14.37 -16.66 2.53
C GLU A 192 -13.07 -15.93 2.84
N VAL A 193 -13.08 -14.59 2.84
CA VAL A 193 -11.91 -13.79 3.18
C VAL A 193 -11.55 -13.94 4.66
N LEU A 194 -12.52 -13.92 5.56
CA LEU A 194 -12.30 -14.06 7.01
C LEU A 194 -11.94 -15.50 7.43
N ALA A 195 -12.12 -16.49 6.55
CA ALA A 195 -11.66 -17.86 6.75
C ALA A 195 -10.16 -18.05 6.47
N LEU A 196 -9.50 -17.08 5.82
CA LEU A 196 -8.06 -17.15 5.53
C LEU A 196 -7.20 -17.19 6.81
N LYS A 197 -5.99 -17.72 6.67
CA LYS A 197 -4.99 -17.83 7.75
C LYS A 197 -3.65 -17.23 7.29
N PRO A 198 -3.08 -16.26 8.02
CA PRO A 198 -3.69 -15.53 9.15
C PRO A 198 -4.96 -14.79 8.72
N LYS A 199 -5.85 -14.48 9.67
CA LYS A 199 -7.10 -13.78 9.36
C LYS A 199 -6.78 -12.33 8.97
N PRO A 200 -7.16 -11.87 7.76
CA PRO A 200 -6.98 -10.47 7.39
C PRO A 200 -7.81 -9.56 8.31
N ILE A 201 -7.23 -8.44 8.71
CA ILE A 201 -7.91 -7.43 9.56
C ILE A 201 -8.20 -6.13 8.81
N TYR A 202 -7.56 -5.94 7.65
CA TYR A 202 -7.79 -4.83 6.75
C TYR A 202 -8.37 -5.38 5.44
N ILE A 203 -9.60 -4.98 5.11
CA ILE A 203 -10.25 -5.40 3.86
C ILE A 203 -10.46 -4.16 3.00
N GLN A 204 -9.86 -4.16 1.81
CA GLN A 204 -10.02 -3.08 0.84
C GLN A 204 -10.89 -3.53 -0.32
N TYR A 205 -11.79 -2.66 -0.77
CA TYR A 205 -12.61 -2.87 -1.95
C TYR A 205 -12.26 -1.81 -2.99
N GLN A 206 -12.03 -2.23 -4.24
CA GLN A 206 -11.63 -1.37 -5.36
C GLN A 206 -12.42 -1.67 -6.64
#